data_AF-A0A955AMR9-F1
#
_entry.id   AF-A0A955AMR9-F1
#
_cell.length_a   1.000
_cell.length_b   1.000
_cell.length_c   1.000
_cell.angle_alpha   90.00
_cell.angle_beta   90.00
_cell.angle_gamma   90.00
#
_symmetry.space_group_name_H-M   'P 1'
#
loop_
_entity.id
_entity.type
_entity.pdbx_description
1 polymer ?
#
loop_
_entity_poly.entity_id
_entity_poly.type
_entity_poly.pdbx_seq_one_letter_code
_entity_poly.pdbx_strand_id
1 'polypeptide(L)' 'MPAQIGAGLAVIGAGLGIGLLAKGAVESVARQPEASGTIQVLMIIAAALIEGLAFFAVIVCNQ' A
#
# COMPACT_ATOMS: atom_id res chain seq x y z
N MET A 1 20.59 -14.72 -4.62
CA MET A 1 19.64 -14.92 -5.75
C MET A 1 18.20 -15.12 -5.29
N PRO A 2 17.85 -16.11 -4.44
CA PRO A 2 16.46 -16.28 -3.96
C PRO A 2 15.95 -15.10 -3.11
N ALA A 3 16.83 -14.52 -2.29
CA ALA A 3 16.65 -13.28 -1.53
C ALA A 3 16.12 -12.11 -2.39
N GLN A 4 16.75 -11.83 -3.54
CA GLN A 4 16.35 -10.72 -4.42
C GLN A 4 14.98 -10.95 -5.08
N ILE A 5 14.64 -12.22 -5.35
CA ILE A 5 13.32 -12.57 -5.91
C ILE A 5 12.23 -12.32 -4.87
N GLY A 6 12.46 -12.73 -3.60
CA GLY A 6 11.53 -12.46 -2.50
C GLY A 6 11.28 -10.97 -2.28
N ALA A 7 12.36 -10.16 -2.28
CA ALA A 7 12.24 -8.70 -2.18
C ALA A 7 11.48 -8.10 -3.37
N GLY A 8 11.73 -8.57 -4.60
CA GLY A 8 11.01 -8.12 -5.80
C GLY A 8 9.51 -8.43 -5.74
N LEU A 9 9.13 -9.62 -5.29
CA LEU A 9 7.74 -10.02 -5.12
C LEU A 9 7.04 -9.18 -4.03
N ALA A 10 7.73 -8.88 -2.92
CA ALA A 10 7.20 -8.02 -1.87
C ALA A 10 6.88 -6.61 -2.39
N VAL A 11 7.79 -6.01 -3.18
CA VAL A 11 7.58 -4.68 -3.78
C VAL A 11 6.41 -4.69 -4.78
N ILE A 12 6.30 -5.73 -5.61
CA ILE A 12 5.17 -5.86 -6.55
C ILE A 12 3.84 -5.96 -5.80
N GLY A 13 3.77 -6.79 -4.76
CA GLY A 13 2.57 -6.93 -3.93
C GLY A 13 2.16 -5.62 -3.26
N ALA A 14 3.13 -4.90 -2.70
CA ALA A 14 2.92 -3.59 -2.08
C ALA A 14 2.41 -2.55 -3.07
N GLY A 15 3.06 -2.44 -4.24
CA GLY A 15 2.67 -1.50 -5.29
C GLY A 15 1.25 -1.75 -5.82
N LEU A 16 0.87 -3.02 -6.00
CA LEU A 16 -0.51 -3.38 -6.39
C LEU A 16 -1.51 -3.03 -5.28
N GLY A 17 -1.19 -3.33 -4.02
CA GLY A 17 -2.05 -3.02 -2.88
C GLY A 17 -2.30 -1.51 -2.73
N ILE A 18 -1.24 -0.70 -2.77
CA ILE A 18 -1.34 0.76 -2.70
C ILE A 18 -2.10 1.33 -3.90
N GLY A 19 -1.83 0.83 -5.12
CA GLY A 19 -2.52 1.29 -6.32
C GLY A 19 -4.03 1.07 -6.27
N LEU A 20 -4.47 -0.10 -5.82
CA LEU A 20 -5.89 -0.43 -5.63
C LEU A 20 -6.53 0.41 -4.52
N LEU A 21 -5.83 0.59 -3.40
CA LEU A 21 -6.25 1.44 -2.29
C LEU A 21 -6.46 2.89 -2.76
N ALA A 22 -5.48 3.47 -3.46
CA ALA A 22 -5.54 4.83 -3.97
C ALA A 22 -6.68 5.02 -4.97
N LYS A 23 -6.86 4.06 -5.90
CA LYS A 23 -7.99 4.07 -6.83
C LYS A 23 -9.33 4.10 -6.07
N GLY A 24 -9.52 3.20 -5.10
CA GLY A 24 -10.75 3.14 -4.32
C GLY A 24 -11.01 4.41 -3.51
N ALA A 25 -9.96 5.01 -2.95
CA ALA A 25 -10.05 6.29 -2.24
C ALA A 25 -10.49 7.43 -3.18
N VAL A 26 -9.86 7.57 -4.35
CA VAL A 26 -10.21 8.62 -5.31
C VAL A 26 -11.64 8.46 -5.84
N GLU A 27 -12.06 7.24 -6.18
CA GLU A 27 -13.44 6.97 -6.59
C GLU A 27 -14.45 7.27 -5.47
N SER A 28 -14.10 6.99 -4.22
CA SER A 28 -14.96 7.28 -3.06
C SER A 28 -15.07 8.78 -2.82
N VAL A 29 -13.97 9.53 -2.90
CA VAL A 29 -13.96 11.00 -2.79
C VAL A 29 -14.79 11.63 -3.91
N ALA A 30 -14.68 11.12 -5.14
CA ALA A 30 -15.47 11.62 -6.27
C ALA A 30 -16.99 11.41 -6.06
N ARG A 31 -17.39 10.35 -5.36
CA ARG A 31 -18.80 10.07 -5.03
C ARG A 31 -19.31 10.83 -3.82
N GLN A 32 -18.44 11.09 -2.84
CA GLN A 32 -18.78 11.75 -1.57
C GLN A 32 -17.67 12.76 -1.20
N PRO A 33 -17.68 13.95 -1.81
CA PRO A 33 -16.65 14.96 -1.56
C PRO A 33 -16.58 15.42 -0.10
N GLU A 34 -17.71 15.43 0.60
CA GLU A 34 -17.82 15.84 2.00
C GLU A 34 -17.07 14.89 2.95
N ALA A 35 -16.88 13.62 2.54
CA ALA A 35 -16.17 12.61 3.31
C ALA A 35 -14.66 12.58 3.02
N SER A 36 -14.12 13.48 2.19
CA SER A 36 -12.74 13.43 1.70
C SER A 36 -11.69 13.33 2.80
N GLY A 37 -11.82 14.14 3.87
CA GLY A 37 -10.89 14.09 5.00
C GLY A 37 -10.85 12.73 5.69
N THR A 38 -12.03 12.14 5.95
CA THR A 38 -12.14 10.80 6.56
C THR A 38 -11.56 9.72 5.66
N ILE A 39 -11.86 9.77 4.35
CA ILE A 39 -11.33 8.82 3.36
C ILE A 39 -9.81 8.90 3.30
N GLN A 40 -9.24 10.11 3.30
CA GLN A 40 -7.80 10.32 3.27
C GLN A 40 -7.12 9.75 4.53
N VAL A 41 -7.70 9.96 5.72
CA VAL A 41 -7.16 9.39 6.97
C VAL A 41 -7.16 7.87 6.93
N LEU A 42 -8.28 7.25 6.53
CA LEU A 42 -8.37 5.80 6.40
C LEU A 42 -7.39 5.25 5.36
N MET A 43 -7.24 5.95 4.22
CA MET A 43 -6.28 5.60 3.18
C MET A 43 -4.84 5.63 3.70
N ILE A 44 -4.45 6.68 4.44
CA ILE A 44 -3.08 6.79 4.99
C ILE A 44 -2.81 5.66 5.99
N ILE A 45 -3.78 5.33 6.86
CA ILE A 45 -3.63 4.22 7.81
C ILE A 45 -3.45 2.89 7.07
N ALA A 46 -4.29 2.60 6.08
CA ALA A 46 -4.17 1.39 5.28
C ALA A 46 -2.85 1.34 4.48
N ALA A 47 -2.42 2.46 3.92
CA ALA A 47 -1.15 2.58 3.20
C ALA A 47 0.04 2.31 4.14
N ALA A 48 0.01 2.84 5.36
CA ALA A 48 1.05 2.59 6.36
C ALA A 48 1.15 1.12 6.76
N LEU A 49 0.03 0.39 6.82
CA LEU A 49 0.04 -1.06 7.08
C LEU A 49 0.66 -1.85 5.93
N ILE A 50 0.35 -1.48 4.67
CA ILE A 50 0.94 -2.11 3.48
C ILE A 50 2.44 -1.83 3.42
N GLU A 51 2.85 -0.57 3.59
CA GLU A 51 4.25 -0.16 3.61
C GLU A 51 5.04 -0.83 4.74
N GLY A 52 4.47 -0.92 5.95
CA GLY A 52 5.12 -1.59 7.08
C GLY A 52 5.43 -3.07 6.80
N LEU A 53 4.48 -3.79 6.20
CA LEU A 53 4.67 -5.20 5.81
C LEU A 53 5.66 -5.34 4.65
N ALA A 54 5.57 -4.47 3.65
CA ALA A 54 6.46 -4.47 2.49
C ALA A 54 7.91 -4.20 2.89
N PHE A 55 8.13 -3.17 3.71
CA PHE A 55 9.44 -2.80 4.22
C PHE A 55 10.04 -3.93 5.07
N PHE A 56 9.25 -4.53 5.95
CA PHE A 56 9.69 -5.69 6.74
C PHE A 56 10.09 -6.87 5.84
N ALA A 57 9.29 -7.21 4.84
CA ALA A 57 9.59 -8.30 3.91
C ALA A 57 10.87 -8.04 3.10
N VAL A 58 11.08 -6.81 2.64
CA VAL A 58 12.32 -6.41 1.93
C VAL A 58 13.52 -6.51 2.85
N ILE A 59 13.44 -6.08 4.11
CA ILE A 59 14.54 -6.23 5.08
C ILE A 59 14.88 -7.71 5.26
N VAL A 60 13.89 -8.55 5.58
CA VAL A 60 14.11 -9.99 5.82
C VAL A 60 14.72 -10.68 4.61
N CYS A 61 14.31 -10.28 3.40
CA CYS A 61 14.85 -10.83 2.16
C CYS A 61 16.27 -10.35 1.83
N ASN A 62 16.79 -9.30 2.48
CA ASN A 62 18.13 -8.74 2.24
C ASN A 62 19.12 -8.99 3.40
N GLN A 63 18.76 -9.82 4.39
CA GLN A 63 19.64 -10.34 5.43
C GLN A 63 20.24 -11.68 5.00
#